data_AF-A0A925RB07-F1
#
_entry.id   AF-A0A925RB07-F1
#
_cell.length_a   1.000
_cell.length_b   1.000
_cell.length_c   1.000
_cell.angle_alpha   90.00
_cell.angle_beta   90.00
_cell.angle_gamma   90.00
#
_symmetry.space_group_name_H-M   'P 1'
#
loop_
_entity.id
_entity.type
_entity.pdbx_description
1 polymer ?
#
loop_
_entity_poly.entity_id
_entity_poly.type
_entity_poly.pdbx_seq_one_letter_code
_entity_poly.pdbx_strand_id
1 'polypeptide(L)'
;INLRDVFESLTYPGFLKLVARNWKTGIGEIWRSLSKAAFVKALQQLVPEIRAEHLESAPAGVRAQALGLDGKLLDDFVILRHERVINVCNAPSPAATASLNIGLHIAELAVG
;
A
#
# COMPACT_ATOMS: atom_id res chain seq x y z
N ILE A 1 -10.34 3.09 16.00
CA ILE A 1 -9.30 3.96 15.40
C ILE A 1 -8.41 4.44 16.54
N ASN A 2 -7.11 4.21 16.47
CA ASN A 2 -6.16 4.64 17.49
C ASN A 2 -5.61 6.03 17.14
N LEU A 3 -5.94 7.03 17.96
CA LEU A 3 -5.52 8.42 17.72
C LEU A 3 -4.01 8.61 17.78
N ARG A 4 -3.32 7.80 18.58
CA ARG A 4 -1.86 7.85 18.69
C ARG A 4 -1.20 7.44 17.38
N ASP A 5 -1.64 6.32 16.82
CA ASP A 5 -1.09 5.78 15.56
C ASP A 5 -1.40 6.72 14.38
N VAL A 6 -2.58 7.35 14.39
CA VAL A 6 -2.93 8.39 13.41
C VAL A 6 -1.99 9.59 13.53
N PHE A 7 -1.77 10.10 14.74
CA PHE A 7 -0.87 11.23 14.94
C PHE A 7 0.56 10.89 14.54
N GLU A 8 1.06 9.72 14.91
CA GLU A 8 2.38 9.23 14.51
C GLU A 8 2.51 9.14 12.98
N SER A 9 1.51 8.58 12.30
CA SER A 9 1.49 8.48 10.84
C SER A 9 1.47 9.87 10.17
N LEU A 10 0.64 10.78 10.67
CA LEU A 10 0.51 12.13 10.12
C LEU A 10 1.73 13.00 10.38
N THR A 11 2.48 12.73 11.46
CA THR A 11 3.71 13.46 11.80
C THR A 11 4.97 12.81 11.27
N TYR A 12 4.88 11.59 10.72
CA TYR A 12 6.04 10.88 10.18
C TYR A 12 6.68 11.66 9.02
N PRO A 13 7.98 12.03 9.09
CA PRO A 13 8.62 12.88 8.10
C PRO A 13 8.58 12.32 6.66
N GLY A 14 8.69 10.99 6.52
CA GLY A 14 8.56 10.33 5.22
C GLY A 14 7.15 10.50 4.63
N PHE A 15 6.12 10.40 5.47
CA PHE A 15 4.72 10.55 5.05
C PHE A 15 4.45 11.98 4.59
N LEU A 16 4.91 12.97 5.34
CA LEU A 16 4.76 14.38 4.97
C LEU A 16 5.42 14.69 3.61
N LYS A 17 6.63 14.17 3.35
CA LYS A 17 7.31 14.31 2.07
C LYS A 17 6.57 13.61 0.93
N LEU A 18 6.05 12.40 1.17
CA LEU A 18 5.26 11.65 0.19
C LEU A 18 3.99 12.41 -0.20
N VAL A 19 3.25 12.92 0.78
CA VAL A 19 2.04 13.72 0.56
C VAL A 19 2.39 15.01 -0.18
N ALA A 20 3.43 15.75 0.24
CA ALA A 20 3.84 16.97 -0.42
C ALA A 20 4.18 16.76 -1.91
N ARG A 21 4.79 15.63 -2.27
CA ARG A 21 5.11 15.29 -3.66
C ARG A 21 3.88 14.88 -4.49
N ASN A 22 2.91 14.21 -3.88
CA ASN A 22 1.80 13.56 -4.59
C ASN A 22 0.40 14.12 -4.23
N TRP A 23 0.31 15.30 -3.62
CA TRP A 23 -0.93 15.84 -3.05
C TRP A 23 -2.09 15.90 -4.05
N LYS A 24 -1.81 16.29 -5.31
CA LYS A 24 -2.83 16.36 -6.38
C LYS A 24 -3.46 14.99 -6.62
N THR A 25 -2.62 13.97 -6.78
CA THR A 25 -3.06 12.59 -6.97
C THR A 25 -3.81 12.11 -5.74
N GLY A 26 -3.24 12.30 -4.55
CA GLY A 26 -3.81 11.85 -3.28
C GLY A 26 -5.22 12.40 -3.02
N ILE A 27 -5.44 13.71 -3.22
CA ILE A 27 -6.78 14.31 -3.09
C ILE A 27 -7.74 13.71 -4.12
N GLY A 28 -7.28 13.49 -5.35
CA GLY A 28 -8.07 12.83 -6.39
C GLY A 28 -8.45 11.39 -6.05
N GLU A 29 -7.59 10.64 -5.35
CA GLU A 29 -7.91 9.30 -4.87
C GLU A 29 -8.95 9.34 -3.76
N ILE A 30 -8.76 10.21 -2.76
CA ILE A 30 -9.71 10.39 -1.66
C ILE A 30 -11.09 10.75 -2.18
N TRP A 31 -11.17 11.68 -3.14
CA TRP A 31 -12.44 12.06 -3.77
C TRP A 31 -13.13 10.88 -4.45
N ARG A 32 -12.39 10.06 -5.21
CA ARG A 32 -12.95 8.87 -5.87
C ARG A 32 -13.38 7.80 -4.87
N SER A 33 -12.70 7.66 -3.73
CA SER A 33 -13.09 6.75 -2.66
C SER A 33 -14.39 7.17 -1.96
N LEU A 34 -14.67 8.48 -1.88
CA LEU A 34 -15.87 9.01 -1.24
C LEU A 34 -17.06 9.17 -2.20
N SER A 35 -16.82 9.33 -3.50
CA SER A 35 -17.84 9.60 -4.51
C SER A 35 -17.96 8.47 -5.53
N LYS A 36 -19.05 7.68 -5.43
CA LYS A 36 -19.37 6.62 -6.40
C LYS A 36 -19.41 7.15 -7.85
N ALA A 37 -19.97 8.34 -8.06
CA ALA A 37 -20.03 8.96 -9.39
C ALA A 37 -18.63 9.30 -9.93
N ALA A 38 -17.74 9.83 -9.08
CA ALA A 38 -16.36 10.12 -9.48
C ALA A 38 -15.58 8.83 -9.77
N PHE A 39 -15.82 7.78 -8.99
CA PHE A 39 -15.24 6.45 -9.23
C PHE A 39 -15.69 5.85 -10.57
N VAL A 40 -17.00 5.87 -10.87
CA VAL A 40 -17.56 5.43 -12.16
C VAL A 40 -16.91 6.20 -13.32
N LYS A 41 -16.85 7.54 -13.22
CA LYS A 41 -16.23 8.38 -14.26
C LYS A 41 -14.75 8.04 -14.48
N ALA A 42 -14.02 7.69 -13.42
CA ALA A 42 -12.63 7.25 -13.53
C ALA A 42 -12.52 5.88 -14.23
N LEU A 43 -13.40 4.93 -13.91
CA LEU A 43 -13.44 3.61 -14.58
C LEU A 43 -13.79 3.72 -16.06
N GLN A 44 -14.66 4.67 -16.44
CA GLN A 44 -15.05 4.92 -17.82
C GLN A 44 -13.89 5.38 -18.73
N GLN A 45 -12.76 5.81 -18.16
CA GLN A 45 -11.55 6.05 -18.95
C GLN A 45 -10.92 4.75 -19.49
N LEU A 46 -11.16 3.62 -18.83
CA LEU A 46 -10.69 2.29 -19.25
C LEU A 46 -11.79 1.48 -19.94
N VAL A 47 -13.02 1.53 -19.43
CA VAL A 47 -14.18 0.81 -19.95
C VAL A 47 -15.39 1.76 -20.00
N PRO A 48 -15.63 2.45 -21.13
CA PRO A 48 -16.65 3.51 -21.25
C PRO A 48 -18.08 3.09 -20.92
N GLU A 49 -18.41 1.81 -21.09
CA GLU A 49 -19.75 1.26 -20.91
C GLU A 49 -20.11 1.01 -19.44
N ILE A 50 -19.15 1.15 -18.51
CA ILE A 50 -19.42 0.97 -17.07
C ILE A 50 -20.41 2.03 -16.60
N ARG A 51 -21.43 1.55 -15.87
CA ARG A 51 -22.47 2.36 -15.22
C ARG A 51 -22.44 2.13 -13.73
N ALA A 52 -23.04 3.06 -12.98
CA ALA A 52 -23.12 2.96 -11.52
C ALA A 52 -23.87 1.70 -11.04
N GLU A 53 -24.82 1.20 -11.84
CA GLU A 53 -25.58 -0.04 -11.59
C GLU A 53 -24.74 -1.32 -11.74
N HIS A 54 -23.62 -1.28 -12.45
CA HIS A 54 -22.70 -2.42 -12.59
C HIS A 54 -21.77 -2.57 -11.37
N LEU A 55 -21.76 -1.60 -10.45
CA LEU A 55 -20.84 -1.56 -9.32
C LEU A 55 -21.53 -1.87 -8.00
N GLU A 56 -21.00 -2.85 -7.28
CA GLU A 56 -21.32 -3.15 -5.89
C GLU A 56 -20.24 -2.64 -4.92
N SER A 57 -20.58 -2.54 -3.64
CA SER A 57 -19.64 -2.13 -2.62
C SER A 57 -18.70 -3.29 -2.27
N ALA A 58 -17.41 -3.00 -2.18
CA ALA A 58 -16.39 -3.94 -1.73
C ALA A 58 -15.57 -3.33 -0.60
N PRO A 59 -15.02 -4.15 0.31
CA PRO A 59 -14.09 -3.66 1.33
C PRO A 59 -12.83 -3.08 0.69
N ALA A 60 -12.23 -2.09 1.35
CA ALA A 60 -10.97 -1.52 0.90
C ALA A 60 -9.82 -2.52 1.06
N GLY A 61 -9.02 -2.68 0.01
CA GLY A 61 -7.75 -3.39 0.10
C GLY A 61 -6.68 -2.51 0.75
N VAL A 62 -5.90 -3.06 1.69
CA VAL A 62 -4.76 -2.38 2.31
C VAL A 62 -3.47 -3.05 1.86
N ARG A 63 -2.56 -2.27 1.29
CA ARG A 63 -1.21 -2.73 0.96
C ARG A 63 -0.24 -2.20 2.01
N ALA A 64 0.40 -3.12 2.73
CA ALA A 64 1.55 -2.77 3.57
C ALA A 64 2.77 -2.53 2.66
N GLN A 65 3.33 -1.33 2.70
CA GLN A 65 4.57 -1.00 2.00
C GLN A 65 5.40 -0.05 2.87
N ALA A 66 6.68 -0.38 3.01
CA ALA A 66 7.59 0.43 3.80
C ALA A 66 7.84 1.79 3.15
N LEU A 67 7.88 2.83 3.98
CA LEU A 67 8.12 4.21 3.59
C LEU A 67 9.40 4.70 4.28
N GLY A 68 10.37 5.15 3.49
CA GLY A 68 11.60 5.73 4.01
C GLY A 68 11.40 7.14 4.56
N LEU A 69 12.35 7.59 5.39
CA LEU A 69 12.39 8.96 5.94
C LEU A 69 12.55 10.04 4.86
N ASP A 70 13.00 9.66 3.67
CA ASP A 70 13.11 10.54 2.50
C ASP A 70 11.79 10.67 1.73
N GLY A 71 10.74 9.95 2.14
CA GLY A 71 9.43 9.94 1.50
C GLY A 71 9.34 9.05 0.27
N LYS A 72 10.31 8.15 0.05
CA LYS A 72 10.24 7.12 -0.99
C LYS A 72 9.67 5.84 -0.43
N LEU A 73 8.73 5.26 -1.17
CA LEU A 73 8.28 3.91 -0.92
C LEU A 73 9.40 2.93 -1.31
N LEU A 74 9.62 1.90 -0.51
CA LEU A 74 10.63 0.91 -0.80
C LEU A 74 10.08 -0.09 -1.81
N ASP A 75 10.83 -0.29 -2.89
CA ASP A 75 10.46 -1.16 -4.02
C ASP A 75 10.98 -2.60 -3.87
N ASP A 76 11.92 -2.84 -2.95
CA ASP A 76 12.54 -4.15 -2.74
C ASP A 76 12.18 -4.74 -1.36
N PHE A 77 12.54 -6.01 -1.14
CA PHE A 77 12.36 -6.69 0.12
C PHE A 77 13.16 -6.03 1.24
N VAL A 78 12.50 -5.88 2.39
CA VAL A 78 13.19 -5.50 3.63
C VAL A 78 13.01 -6.64 4.60
N ILE A 79 14.07 -7.43 4.78
CA ILE A 79 14.12 -8.57 5.69
C ILE A 79 15.15 -8.26 6.77
N LEU A 80 14.70 -8.18 8.02
CA LEU A 80 15.56 -7.94 9.19
C LEU A 80 15.70 -9.23 9.98
N ARG A 81 16.95 -9.66 10.20
CA ARG A 81 17.26 -10.87 10.96
C ARG A 81 17.88 -10.50 12.31
N HIS A 82 17.33 -11.05 13.39
CA HIS A 82 17.82 -10.90 14.75
C HIS A 82 17.72 -12.23 15.49
N GLU A 83 18.84 -12.81 15.91
CA GLU A 83 18.92 -14.09 16.65
C GLU A 83 17.94 -15.17 16.13
N ARG A 84 16.76 -15.27 16.77
CA ARG A 84 15.70 -16.27 16.52
C ARG A 84 14.47 -15.70 15.80
N VAL A 85 14.58 -14.51 15.21
CA VAL A 85 13.47 -13.78 14.56
C VAL A 85 13.90 -13.26 13.20
N ILE A 86 13.05 -13.49 12.20
CA ILE A 86 13.16 -12.91 10.85
C ILE A 86 11.90 -12.06 10.62
N ASN A 87 12.07 -10.76 10.42
CA ASN A 87 10.99 -9.83 10.14
C ASN A 87 10.97 -9.49 8.65
N VAL A 88 9.87 -9.80 7.97
CA VAL A 88 9.63 -9.35 6.59
C VAL A 88 8.89 -8.02 6.65
N CYS A 89 9.65 -6.93 6.73
CA CYS A 89 9.13 -5.58 6.91
C CYS A 89 8.58 -4.98 5.61
N ASN A 90 9.07 -5.43 4.46
CA ASN A 90 8.56 -5.04 3.15
C ASN A 90 8.64 -6.23 2.19
N ALA A 91 7.53 -6.57 1.55
CA ALA A 91 7.46 -7.51 0.45
C ALA A 91 6.49 -6.90 -0.57
N PRO A 92 6.97 -6.04 -1.47
CA PRO A 92 6.10 -5.33 -2.41
C PRO A 92 5.57 -6.26 -3.50
N SER A 93 4.65 -5.75 -4.32
CA SER A 93 4.05 -6.50 -5.43
C SER A 93 5.14 -7.06 -6.35
N PRO A 94 5.03 -8.34 -6.79
CA PRO A 94 3.89 -9.25 -6.66
C PRO A 94 4.02 -10.28 -5.51
N ALA A 95 4.07 -9.83 -4.25
CA ALA A 95 4.24 -10.70 -3.08
C ALA A 95 3.28 -11.89 -2.98
N ALA A 96 1.99 -11.71 -3.31
CA ALA A 96 1.03 -12.82 -3.28
C ALA A 96 1.39 -13.91 -4.31
N THR A 97 1.70 -13.50 -5.55
CA THR A 97 2.06 -14.40 -6.65
C THR A 97 3.42 -15.07 -6.42
N ALA A 98 4.36 -14.38 -5.79
CA ALA A 98 5.71 -14.90 -5.50
C ALA A 98 5.85 -15.54 -4.11
N SER A 99 4.74 -15.72 -3.38
CA SER A 99 4.73 -16.11 -1.96
C SER A 99 5.51 -17.40 -1.65
N LEU A 100 5.47 -18.39 -2.53
CA LEU A 100 6.20 -19.65 -2.34
C LEU A 100 7.72 -19.47 -2.42
N ASN A 101 8.21 -18.69 -3.40
CA ASN A 101 9.65 -18.39 -3.52
C ASN A 101 10.13 -17.52 -2.35
N ILE A 102 9.31 -16.55 -1.92
CA ILE A 102 9.59 -15.73 -0.74
C ILE A 102 9.68 -16.62 0.51
N GLY A 103 8.72 -17.55 0.67
CA GLY A 103 8.71 -18.51 1.77
C GLY A 103 9.94 -19.40 1.79
N LEU A 104 10.38 -19.90 0.63
CA LEU A 104 11.60 -20.69 0.51
C LEU A 104 12.84 -19.89 0.93
N HIS A 105 12.96 -18.66 0.45
CA HIS A 105 14.06 -17.77 0.82
C HIS A 105 14.10 -17.51 2.34
N ILE A 106 12.95 -17.28 2.97
CA ILE A 106 12.87 -17.10 4.43
C ILE A 106 13.25 -18.38 5.17
N ALA A 107 12.84 -19.56 4.67
CA ALA A 107 13.18 -20.84 5.26
C ALA A 107 14.70 -21.09 5.21
N GLU A 108 15.35 -20.78 4.09
CA GLU A 108 16.81 -20.85 3.94
C GLU A 108 17.52 -19.93 4.94
N LEU A 109 17.03 -18.70 5.10
CA LEU A 109 17.57 -17.75 6.09
C LEU A 109 17.37 -18.23 7.55
N ALA A 110 16.38 -19.07 7.82
CA ALA A 110 16.10 -19.58 9.15
C ALA A 110 17.00 -20.76 9.55
N VAL A 111 17.44 -21.56 8.58
CA VAL A 111 18.27 -22.76 8.83
C VAL A 111 19.78 -22.51 8.73
N GLY A 112 20.20 -21.48 8.00
CA GLY A 112 21.61 -21.06 7.88
C GLY A 112 22.01 -20.06 8.93
#